data_AF-C0JKE9-F1
#
_entry.id   AF-C0JKE9-F1
#
_cell.length_a   1.000
_cell.length_b   1.000
_cell.length_c   1.000
_cell.angle_alpha   90.00
_cell.angle_beta   90.00
_cell.angle_gamma   90.00
#
_symmetry.space_group_name_H-M   'P 1'
#
loop_
_entity.id
_entity.type
_entity.pdbx_description
1 polymer ?
#
loop_
_entity_poly.entity_id
_entity_poly.type
_entity_poly.pdbx_seq_one_letter_code
_entity_poly.pdbx_strand_id
1 'polypeptide(L)'
;KIINDKSGYDNNGDFSTGGEILKFSEKDFTCNQVARLWQSDILFKGDLFQAKPRKAITIAAWIKLEEKPGQHSIFDTIGTKHQQGLFHFEVNDGVLRWFHRNDCKNTVFETMAHSVPKDKWTHVAGTYDSKT
;
A
#
# COMPACT_ATOMS: atom_id res chain seq x y z
N LYS A 1 -17.03 -2.09 3.91
CA LYS A 1 -17.03 -3.58 3.82
C LYS A 1 -15.79 -4.10 4.52
N ILE A 2 -15.84 -5.18 5.29
CA ILE A 2 -14.64 -5.68 6.00
C ILE A 2 -13.81 -6.58 5.07
N ILE A 3 -12.49 -6.35 5.05
CA ILE A 3 -11.47 -7.17 4.40
C ILE A 3 -10.71 -7.91 5.50
N ASN A 4 -10.90 -9.22 5.55
CA ASN A 4 -10.35 -10.03 6.64
C ASN A 4 -8.84 -10.24 6.48
N ASP A 5 -8.11 -9.96 7.54
CA ASP A 5 -6.71 -10.36 7.66
C ASP A 5 -6.59 -11.90 7.77
N LYS A 6 -5.54 -12.44 7.17
CA LYS A 6 -5.24 -13.89 7.14
C LYS A 6 -3.94 -14.24 7.86
N SER A 7 -3.24 -13.25 8.40
CA SER A 7 -1.97 -13.44 9.11
C SER A 7 -2.15 -14.03 10.53
N GLY A 8 -3.35 -13.97 11.08
CA GLY A 8 -3.64 -14.37 12.46
C GLY A 8 -3.49 -13.23 13.49
N TYR A 9 -3.17 -12.01 13.03
CA TYR A 9 -3.08 -10.81 13.87
C TYR A 9 -4.39 -10.02 13.99
N ASP A 10 -5.44 -10.47 13.30
CA ASP A 10 -6.77 -9.84 13.29
C ASP A 10 -6.73 -8.36 12.87
N ASN A 11 -5.77 -8.01 12.00
CA ASN A 11 -5.59 -6.66 11.47
C ASN A 11 -6.58 -6.40 10.31
N ASN A 12 -7.88 -6.60 10.54
CA ASN A 12 -8.89 -6.47 9.49
C ASN A 12 -8.96 -5.03 8.94
N GLY A 13 -9.17 -4.91 7.63
CA GLY A 13 -9.28 -3.63 6.95
C GLY A 13 -10.74 -3.23 6.69
N ASP A 14 -11.06 -1.96 6.88
CA ASP A 14 -12.34 -1.37 6.51
C ASP A 14 -12.26 -0.78 5.10
N PHE A 15 -12.88 -1.45 4.13
CA PHE A 15 -12.97 -0.96 2.75
C PHE A 15 -13.97 0.20 2.67
N SER A 16 -13.46 1.39 2.34
CA SER A 16 -14.22 2.62 2.19
C SER A 16 -15.07 2.63 0.90
N THR A 17 -15.98 3.60 0.82
CA THR A 17 -16.94 3.72 -0.27
C THR A 17 -16.23 4.11 -1.57
N GLY A 18 -16.68 3.54 -2.70
CA GLY A 18 -16.19 3.90 -4.04
C GLY A 18 -15.32 2.84 -4.70
N GLY A 19 -14.81 1.87 -3.94
CA GLY A 19 -14.09 0.72 -4.48
C GLY A 19 -14.97 -0.53 -4.63
N GLU A 20 -14.43 -1.52 -5.34
CA GLU A 20 -15.08 -2.80 -5.55
C GLU A 20 -14.11 -3.98 -5.36
N ILE A 21 -14.67 -5.14 -4.97
CA ILE A 21 -13.93 -6.40 -5.01
C ILE A 21 -14.37 -7.16 -6.24
N LEU A 22 -13.46 -7.26 -7.21
CA LEU A 22 -13.64 -8.07 -8.40
C LEU A 22 -13.36 -9.53 -8.06
N LYS A 23 -14.15 -10.44 -8.63
CA LYS A 23 -13.97 -11.89 -8.51
C LYS A 23 -13.67 -12.46 -9.88
N PHE A 24 -12.64 -13.27 -9.97
CA PHE A 24 -12.23 -13.95 -11.19
C PHE A 24 -12.47 -15.45 -11.06
N SER A 25 -12.90 -16.10 -12.12
CA SER A 25 -13.03 -17.56 -12.21
C SER A 25 -11.82 -18.21 -12.90
N GLU A 26 -10.91 -17.40 -13.42
CA GLU A 26 -9.72 -17.83 -14.14
C GLU A 26 -8.66 -18.39 -13.19
N LYS A 27 -7.95 -19.44 -13.63
CA LYS A 27 -6.94 -20.14 -12.83
C LYS A 27 -5.71 -19.29 -12.49
N ASP A 28 -5.49 -18.19 -13.22
CA ASP A 28 -4.29 -17.37 -13.11
C ASP A 28 -4.33 -16.39 -11.92
N PHE A 29 -5.47 -16.28 -11.22
CA PHE A 29 -5.61 -15.44 -10.03
C PHE A 29 -5.48 -16.26 -8.74
N THR A 30 -4.36 -16.12 -8.02
CA THR A 30 -4.25 -16.67 -6.66
C THR A 30 -5.28 -15.99 -5.75
N CYS A 31 -6.18 -16.78 -5.16
CA CYS A 31 -7.34 -16.34 -4.34
C CYS A 31 -8.50 -15.70 -5.11
N ASN A 32 -8.46 -15.61 -6.46
CA ASN A 32 -9.59 -15.23 -7.31
C ASN A 32 -10.24 -13.86 -7.00
N GLN A 33 -9.55 -12.96 -6.29
CA GLN A 33 -10.12 -11.69 -5.86
C GLN A 33 -9.10 -10.56 -5.97
N VAL A 34 -9.58 -9.38 -6.37
CA VAL A 34 -8.79 -8.14 -6.47
C VAL A 34 -9.61 -7.01 -5.88
N ALA A 35 -8.95 -6.13 -5.11
CA ALA A 35 -9.53 -4.84 -4.74
C ALA A 35 -9.21 -3.80 -5.81
N ARG A 36 -10.26 -3.25 -6.42
CA ARG A 36 -10.17 -2.11 -7.32
C ARG A 36 -10.54 -0.87 -6.52
N LEU A 37 -9.55 0.00 -6.29
CA LEU A 37 -9.66 1.06 -5.28
C LEU A 37 -10.24 2.37 -5.81
N TRP A 38 -9.98 2.77 -7.06
CA TRP A 38 -10.41 4.09 -7.57
C TRP A 38 -10.11 5.23 -6.56
N GLN A 39 -11.13 5.86 -5.97
CA GLN A 39 -11.01 6.91 -4.95
C GLN A 39 -11.36 6.39 -3.54
N SER A 40 -11.04 5.13 -3.26
CA SER A 40 -11.32 4.47 -1.99
C SER A 40 -10.06 3.79 -1.44
N ASP A 41 -10.16 3.35 -0.19
CA ASP A 41 -9.05 2.84 0.62
C ASP A 41 -9.47 1.59 1.38
N ILE A 42 -8.50 0.75 1.71
CA ILE A 42 -8.65 -0.29 2.72
C ILE A 42 -7.99 0.22 4.00
N LEU A 43 -8.80 0.66 4.95
CA LEU A 43 -8.33 1.35 6.14
C LEU A 43 -8.02 0.36 7.26
N PHE A 44 -6.79 0.37 7.76
CA PHE A 44 -6.41 -0.37 8.95
C PHE A 44 -6.51 0.51 10.20
N LYS A 45 -7.05 -0.02 11.30
CA LYS A 45 -7.14 0.69 12.57
C LYS A 45 -5.77 0.76 13.23
N GLY A 46 -5.09 1.89 13.03
CA GLY A 46 -3.72 2.09 13.48
C GLY A 46 -3.53 1.96 14.99
N ASP A 47 -4.52 2.24 15.82
CA ASP A 47 -4.48 2.06 17.28
C ASP A 47 -4.58 0.58 17.71
N LEU A 48 -5.36 -0.22 17.00
CA LEU A 48 -5.57 -1.64 17.25
C LEU A 48 -4.61 -2.57 16.48
N PHE A 49 -3.85 -2.03 15.53
CA PHE A 49 -2.97 -2.84 14.68
C PHE A 49 -1.90 -3.58 15.50
N GLN A 50 -1.84 -4.90 15.33
CA GLN A 50 -0.91 -5.78 16.02
C GLN A 50 0.37 -6.00 15.19
N ALA A 51 1.46 -6.34 15.88
CA ALA A 51 2.77 -6.61 15.27
C ALA A 51 3.34 -5.46 14.40
N LYS A 52 3.11 -4.21 14.80
CA LYS A 52 3.65 -3.03 14.11
C LYS A 52 5.20 -3.11 13.99
N PRO A 53 5.76 -3.00 12.78
CA PRO A 53 7.21 -3.02 12.59
C PRO A 53 7.87 -1.81 13.26
N ARG A 54 9.01 -2.05 13.93
CA ARG A 54 9.79 -1.00 14.63
C ARG A 54 11.21 -0.81 14.11
N LYS A 55 11.72 -1.76 13.32
CA LYS A 55 13.12 -1.80 12.85
C LYS A 55 13.19 -1.89 11.34
N ALA A 56 12.45 -2.85 10.79
CA ALA A 56 12.38 -3.07 9.35
C ALA A 56 10.93 -3.31 8.94
N ILE A 57 10.61 -2.95 7.70
CA ILE A 57 9.32 -3.16 7.07
C ILE A 57 9.52 -3.57 5.61
N THR A 58 8.66 -4.46 5.13
CA THR A 58 8.51 -4.76 3.71
C THR A 58 7.05 -4.64 3.35
N ILE A 59 6.75 -3.83 2.34
CA ILE A 59 5.43 -3.81 1.69
C ILE A 59 5.59 -4.49 0.34
N ALA A 60 4.75 -5.49 0.07
CA ALA A 60 4.74 -6.22 -1.20
C ALA A 60 3.31 -6.42 -1.68
N ALA A 61 3.05 -6.14 -2.95
CA ALA A 61 1.73 -6.25 -3.56
C ALA A 61 1.82 -6.54 -5.06
N TRP A 62 0.80 -7.22 -5.58
CA TRP A 62 0.50 -7.20 -7.01
C TRP A 62 -0.41 -6.01 -7.29
N ILE A 63 0.00 -5.17 -8.25
CA ILE A 63 -0.79 -4.00 -8.69
C ILE A 63 -1.02 -4.04 -10.19
N LYS A 64 -2.11 -3.42 -10.63
CA LYS A 64 -2.40 -3.15 -12.04
C LYS A 64 -2.90 -1.71 -12.15
N LEU A 65 -2.15 -0.88 -12.85
CA LEU A 65 -2.53 0.52 -13.07
C LEU A 65 -3.55 0.60 -14.20
N GLU A 66 -4.66 1.28 -13.94
CA GLU A 66 -5.66 1.63 -14.96
C GLU A 66 -5.34 2.96 -15.63
N GLU A 67 -4.61 3.84 -14.94
CA GLU A 67 -4.07 5.08 -15.49
C GLU A 67 -2.63 5.27 -15.04
N LYS A 68 -1.83 5.98 -15.85
CA LYS A 68 -0.44 6.32 -15.50
C LYS A 68 -0.29 7.67 -14.80
N PRO A 69 -0.96 8.75 -15.24
CA PRO A 69 -0.74 10.07 -14.66
C PRO A 69 -1.27 10.17 -13.23
N GLY A 70 -0.56 10.92 -12.41
CA GLY A 70 -0.93 11.20 -11.03
C GLY A 70 -0.40 10.19 -10.02
N GLN A 71 -0.86 10.36 -8.78
CA GLN A 71 -0.42 9.60 -7.62
C GLN A 71 -1.39 8.46 -7.33
N HIS A 72 -0.85 7.26 -7.18
CA HIS A 72 -1.58 6.04 -6.85
C HIS A 72 -0.97 5.43 -5.58
N SER A 73 -1.63 5.62 -4.42
CA SER A 73 -1.17 5.05 -3.15
C SER A 73 -1.33 3.53 -3.16
N ILE A 74 -0.29 2.82 -2.71
CA ILE A 74 -0.29 1.38 -2.45
C ILE A 74 -0.35 1.14 -0.94
N PHE A 75 0.41 1.94 -0.18
CA PHE A 75 0.43 1.90 1.27
C PHE A 75 0.90 3.24 1.82
N ASP A 76 0.13 3.79 2.74
CA ASP A 76 0.55 4.93 3.53
C ASP A 76 0.13 4.77 5.00
N THR A 77 0.84 5.50 5.86
CA THR A 77 0.55 5.55 7.30
C THR A 77 0.46 7.00 7.71
N ILE A 78 -0.48 7.38 8.57
CA ILE A 78 -0.59 8.78 9.03
C ILE A 78 0.07 8.96 10.40
N GLY A 79 0.94 9.95 10.53
CA GLY A 79 1.57 10.30 11.80
C GLY A 79 0.62 11.06 12.71
N THR A 80 0.56 10.69 13.99
CA THR A 80 -0.35 11.30 14.97
C THR A 80 0.03 12.73 15.35
N LYS A 81 1.31 13.12 15.19
CA LYS A 81 1.81 14.44 15.60
C LYS A 81 1.58 15.56 14.59
N HIS A 82 1.49 15.24 13.30
CA HIS A 82 1.35 16.26 12.26
C HIS A 82 0.36 15.90 11.13
N GLN A 83 -0.40 14.80 11.26
CA GLN A 83 -1.42 14.35 10.30
C GLN A 83 -0.93 14.21 8.84
N GLN A 84 0.39 14.17 8.63
CA GLN A 84 0.97 13.88 7.31
C GLN A 84 1.38 12.42 7.29
N GLY A 85 1.32 11.80 6.12
CA GLY A 85 1.70 10.40 6.03
C GLY A 85 3.20 10.20 6.28
N LEU A 86 3.57 9.25 7.12
CA LEU A 86 4.96 8.93 7.46
C LEU A 86 5.59 8.06 6.37
N PHE A 87 5.14 6.82 6.20
CA PHE A 87 5.47 5.98 5.04
C PHE A 87 4.53 6.27 3.88
N HIS A 88 5.07 6.25 2.66
CA HIS A 88 4.35 6.34 1.39
C HIS A 88 4.99 5.38 0.38
N PHE A 89 4.26 4.33 0.02
CA PHE A 89 4.56 3.46 -1.11
C PHE A 89 3.54 3.71 -2.18
N GLU A 90 3.99 4.18 -3.34
CA GLU A 90 3.10 4.73 -4.36
C GLU A 90 3.68 4.55 -5.75
N VAL A 91 2.81 4.65 -6.74
CA VAL A 91 3.22 4.96 -8.11
C VAL A 91 2.84 6.40 -8.40
N ASN A 92 3.81 7.23 -8.81
CA ASN A 92 3.57 8.59 -9.24
C ASN A 92 3.99 8.77 -10.69
N ASP A 93 3.06 9.16 -11.56
CA ASP A 93 3.28 9.28 -13.02
C ASP A 93 3.91 8.02 -13.64
N GLY A 94 3.46 6.86 -13.17
CA GLY A 94 3.96 5.56 -13.59
C GLY A 94 5.32 5.15 -13.00
N VAL A 95 5.93 5.94 -12.10
CA VAL A 95 7.19 5.60 -11.43
C VAL A 95 6.93 5.16 -10.01
N LEU A 96 7.40 3.96 -9.64
CA LEU A 96 7.26 3.47 -8.27
C LEU A 96 8.19 4.26 -7.34
N ARG A 97 7.65 4.75 -6.23
CA ARG A 97 8.35 5.54 -5.21
C ARG A 97 8.10 4.93 -3.83
N TRP A 98 9.16 4.81 -3.05
CA TRP A 98 9.11 4.40 -1.64
C TRP A 98 9.76 5.49 -0.79
N PHE A 99 8.96 6.08 0.10
CA PHE A 99 9.33 7.27 0.84
C PHE A 99 8.95 7.11 2.32
N HIS A 100 9.80 7.65 3.19
CA HIS A 100 9.49 7.80 4.60
C HIS A 100 9.97 9.14 5.14
N ARG A 101 9.14 9.75 5.99
CA ARG A 101 9.52 10.87 6.87
C ARG A 101 9.19 10.55 8.32
N ASN A 102 9.95 11.16 9.23
CA ASN A 102 9.73 11.04 10.66
C ASN A 102 8.77 12.12 11.19
N ASP A 103 8.47 12.02 12.49
CA ASP A 103 7.61 12.96 13.23
C ASP A 103 8.09 14.43 13.21
N CYS A 104 9.37 14.68 12.90
CA CYS A 104 9.92 16.02 12.76
C CYS A 104 9.79 16.55 11.33
N LYS A 105 9.08 15.82 10.44
CA LYS A 105 8.92 16.09 9.02
C LYS A 105 10.21 15.98 8.20
N ASN A 106 11.25 15.37 8.76
CA ASN A 106 12.49 15.12 8.04
C ASN A 106 12.32 13.84 7.22
N THR A 107 12.68 13.90 5.93
CA THR A 107 12.80 12.72 5.08
C THR A 107 13.87 11.80 5.68
N VAL A 108 13.48 10.56 5.96
CA VAL A 108 14.38 9.50 6.42
C VAL A 108 14.98 8.79 5.22
N PHE A 109 14.14 8.44 4.24
CA PHE A 109 14.59 7.93 2.96
C PHE A 109 13.59 8.24 1.85
N GLU A 110 14.10 8.18 0.62
CA GLU A 110 13.32 8.25 -0.60
C GLU A 110 14.04 7.45 -1.68
N THR A 111 13.36 6.52 -2.32
CA THR A 111 13.89 5.78 -3.45
C THR A 111 12.84 5.63 -4.54
N MET A 112 13.31 5.56 -5.78
CA MET A 112 12.49 5.33 -6.96
C MET A 112 12.94 4.04 -7.62
N ALA A 113 12.01 3.34 -8.27
CA ALA A 113 12.29 2.16 -9.07
C ALA A 113 11.85 2.37 -10.53
N HIS A 114 11.82 1.29 -11.29
CA HIS A 114 11.41 1.31 -12.69
C HIS A 114 9.94 1.72 -12.88
N SER A 115 9.61 2.08 -14.11
CA SER A 115 8.24 2.41 -14.50
C SER A 115 7.31 1.20 -14.35
N VAL A 116 6.14 1.41 -13.77
CA VAL A 116 5.05 0.44 -13.73
C VAL A 116 4.19 0.61 -15.00
N PRO A 117 4.05 -0.44 -15.83
CA PRO A 117 3.24 -0.36 -17.04
C PRO A 117 1.74 -0.25 -16.73
N LYS A 118 1.00 0.45 -17.60
CA LYS A 118 -0.47 0.48 -17.60
C LYS A 118 -1.00 -0.89 -18.02
N ASP A 119 -2.15 -1.28 -17.47
CA ASP A 119 -2.92 -2.47 -17.83
C ASP A 119 -2.17 -3.80 -17.70
N LYS A 120 -1.06 -3.84 -16.96
CA LYS A 120 -0.28 -5.05 -16.71
C LYS A 120 -0.05 -5.27 -15.23
N TRP A 121 -0.36 -6.47 -14.77
CA TRP A 121 -0.04 -6.92 -13.41
C TRP A 121 1.46 -6.87 -13.18
N THR A 122 1.85 -6.16 -12.13
CA THR A 122 3.24 -5.95 -11.74
C THR A 122 3.36 -6.22 -10.24
N HIS A 123 4.27 -7.12 -9.87
CA HIS A 123 4.64 -7.32 -8.47
C HIS A 123 5.63 -6.24 -8.06
N VAL A 124 5.32 -5.53 -6.99
CA VAL A 124 6.16 -4.45 -6.45
C VAL A 124 6.47 -4.73 -5.00
N ALA A 125 7.68 -4.35 -4.57
CA ALA A 125 8.09 -4.46 -3.19
C ALA A 125 8.97 -3.27 -2.79
N GLY A 126 8.70 -2.71 -1.61
CA GLY A 126 9.52 -1.70 -0.96
C GLY A 126 9.98 -2.23 0.40
N THR A 127 11.30 -2.24 0.62
CA THR A 127 11.90 -2.69 1.88
C THR A 127 12.65 -1.55 2.55
N TYR A 128 12.63 -1.52 3.88
CA TYR A 128 13.42 -0.61 4.69
C TYR A 128 13.90 -1.35 5.95
N ASP A 129 15.16 -1.11 6.35
CA ASP A 129 15.73 -1.52 7.63
C ASP A 129 16.47 -0.31 8.23
N SER A 130 16.18 0.03 9.48
CA SER A 130 16.81 1.17 10.14
C SER A 130 18.30 1.01 10.45
N LYS A 131 18.88 -0.17 10.17
CA LYS A 131 20.31 -0.47 10.39
C LYS A 131 21.20 -0.31 9.17
N THR A 132 20.64 -0.22 7.96
CA THR A 132 21.37 -0.26 6.69
C THR A 132 20.83 0.79 5.75
#